data_AF-A0A8X6GXB0-F1
#
_entry.id   AF-A0A8X6GXB0-F1
#
_cell.length_a   1.000
_cell.length_b   1.000
_cell.length_c   1.000
_cell.angle_alpha   90.00
_cell.angle_beta   90.00
_cell.angle_gamma   90.00
#
_symmetry.space_group_name_H-M   'P 1'
#
loop_
_entity.id
_entity.type
_entity.pdbx_description
1 polymer ?
#
loop_
_entity_poly.entity_id
_entity_poly.type
_entity_poly.pdbx_seq_one_letter_code
_entity_poly.pdbx_strand_id
1 'polypeptide(L)'
;LYIYLCHTECKSDADCKNGGSCSRNVCNCTNGTSGDDCGVISGCDTLNCELINAQCTFDILSKMATCTCRDSNRVYVNNKCMECQCGEHSTSCKFDQQAKKICECKNGYSPRNGTCTDNTITDTRKELMVYSIQREYKQTEVFKIYALPT
;
A
#
# COMPACT_ATOMS: atom_id res chain seq x y z
N LEU A 1 -51.80 -15.88 0.44
CA LEU A 1 -50.40 -16.36 0.41
C LEU A 1 -49.55 -15.40 1.25
N TYR A 2 -49.05 -15.84 2.40
CA TYR A 2 -48.04 -15.08 3.13
C TYR A 2 -46.68 -15.46 2.55
N ILE A 3 -46.04 -14.54 1.84
CA ILE A 3 -44.64 -14.69 1.44
C ILE A 3 -43.83 -14.49 2.72
N TYR A 4 -43.27 -15.57 3.26
CA TYR A 4 -42.21 -15.48 4.25
C TYR A 4 -40.98 -14.93 3.51
N LEU A 5 -40.79 -13.61 3.57
CA LEU A 5 -39.49 -13.02 3.30
C LEU A 5 -38.54 -13.55 4.38
N CYS A 6 -37.50 -14.26 3.98
CA CYS A 6 -36.48 -14.80 4.87
C CYS A 6 -35.62 -13.65 5.39
N HIS A 7 -36.16 -12.85 6.31
CA HIS A 7 -35.36 -11.87 7.03
C HIS A 7 -34.39 -12.63 7.94
N THR A 8 -33.10 -12.41 7.72
CA THR A 8 -32.08 -13.00 8.59
C THR A 8 -31.95 -12.12 9.82
N GLU A 9 -32.48 -12.61 10.94
CA GLU A 9 -32.36 -11.91 12.22
C GLU A 9 -30.90 -11.85 12.68
N CYS A 10 -30.46 -10.67 13.13
CA CYS A 10 -29.17 -10.53 13.78
C CYS A 10 -29.27 -10.84 15.28
N LYS A 11 -28.20 -11.39 15.86
CA LYS A 11 -28.03 -11.60 17.31
C LYS A 11 -27.02 -10.61 17.89
N SER A 12 -26.06 -10.19 17.09
CA SER A 12 -25.01 -9.24 17.45
C SER A 12 -24.56 -8.43 16.23
N ASP A 13 -23.79 -7.37 16.47
CA ASP A 13 -23.21 -6.54 15.40
C ASP A 13 -22.36 -7.34 14.42
N ALA A 14 -21.80 -8.49 14.83
CA ALA A 14 -21.00 -9.35 13.95
C ALA A 14 -21.82 -10.02 12.83
N ASP A 15 -23.14 -10.13 12.99
CA ASP A 15 -24.04 -10.66 11.95
C ASP A 15 -24.32 -9.61 10.86
N CYS A 16 -24.04 -8.33 11.15
CA CYS A 16 -24.24 -7.21 10.25
C CYS A 16 -22.91 -6.85 9.56
N LYS A 17 -22.86 -6.99 8.24
CA LYS A 17 -21.68 -6.68 7.44
C LYS A 17 -21.41 -5.19 7.36
N ASN A 18 -20.21 -4.84 6.88
CA ASN A 18 -19.86 -3.48 6.48
C ASN A 18 -20.08 -2.41 7.58
N GLY A 19 -19.86 -2.81 8.84
CA GLY A 19 -19.98 -1.93 10.01
C GLY A 19 -21.43 -1.62 10.41
N GLY A 20 -22.41 -2.43 10.00
CA GLY A 20 -23.77 -2.33 10.53
C GLY A 20 -23.86 -2.71 12.01
N SER A 21 -24.90 -2.25 12.70
CA SER A 21 -25.16 -2.60 14.11
C SER A 21 -26.47 -3.37 14.26
N CYS A 22 -26.51 -4.33 15.16
CA CYS A 22 -27.69 -5.13 15.43
C CYS A 22 -28.55 -4.49 16.52
N SER A 23 -29.81 -4.20 16.21
CA SER A 23 -30.78 -3.71 17.19
C SER A 23 -32.14 -4.34 16.98
N ARG A 24 -32.69 -4.92 18.06
CA ARG A 24 -33.99 -5.62 18.03
C ARG A 24 -34.07 -6.63 16.88
N ASN A 25 -33.01 -7.42 16.73
CA ASN A 25 -32.87 -8.45 15.71
C ASN A 25 -32.83 -7.98 14.25
N VAL A 26 -32.68 -6.67 14.02
CA VAL A 26 -32.54 -6.07 12.68
C VAL A 26 -31.20 -5.34 12.58
N CYS A 27 -30.51 -5.51 11.44
CA CYS A 27 -29.29 -4.76 11.16
C CYS A 27 -29.62 -3.31 10.74
N ASN A 28 -29.06 -2.35 11.47
CA ASN A 28 -29.00 -0.95 11.08
C ASN A 28 -27.77 -0.74 10.19
N CYS A 29 -28.00 -0.57 8.89
CA CYS A 29 -26.91 -0.46 7.92
C CYS A 29 -26.26 0.93 7.92
N THR A 30 -24.94 0.94 7.70
CA THR A 30 -24.20 2.17 7.45
C THR A 30 -24.66 2.78 6.13
N ASN A 31 -24.62 4.12 6.01
CA ASN A 31 -24.94 4.78 4.75
C ASN A 31 -24.07 4.23 3.61
N GLY A 32 -24.69 3.92 2.48
CA GLY A 32 -24.05 3.23 1.36
C GLY A 32 -24.18 1.71 1.38
N THR A 33 -24.76 1.10 2.43
CA THR A 33 -25.03 -0.35 2.48
C THR A 33 -26.49 -0.67 2.76
N SER A 34 -26.93 -1.88 2.37
CA SER A 34 -28.33 -2.31 2.48
C SER A 34 -28.46 -3.84 2.48
N GLY A 35 -29.69 -4.33 2.59
CA GLY A 35 -30.02 -5.76 2.75
C GLY A 35 -30.13 -6.14 4.23
N ASP A 36 -30.64 -7.34 4.49
CA ASP A 36 -30.91 -7.82 5.86
C ASP A 36 -29.65 -7.91 6.72
N ASP A 37 -28.51 -8.22 6.11
CA ASP A 37 -27.19 -8.31 6.74
C ASP A 37 -26.27 -7.14 6.36
N CYS A 38 -26.79 -6.08 5.73
CA CYS A 38 -25.99 -4.95 5.20
C CYS A 38 -24.91 -5.34 4.16
N GLY A 39 -25.04 -6.49 3.50
CA GLY A 39 -24.08 -6.99 2.53
C GLY A 39 -24.13 -6.33 1.15
N VAL A 40 -25.22 -5.64 0.80
CA VAL A 40 -25.36 -4.97 -0.50
C VAL A 40 -24.71 -3.59 -0.43
N ILE A 41 -23.72 -3.34 -1.29
CA ILE A 41 -22.94 -2.10 -1.30
C ILE A 41 -23.40 -1.22 -2.48
N SER A 42 -23.85 -0.02 -2.18
CA SER A 42 -24.22 0.98 -3.19
C SER A 42 -22.98 1.58 -3.85
N GLY A 43 -23.05 1.88 -5.15
CA GLY A 43 -21.98 2.56 -5.89
C GLY A 43 -20.98 1.63 -6.60
N CYS A 44 -21.04 0.32 -6.38
CA CYS A 44 -20.18 -0.65 -7.07
C CYS A 44 -20.31 -0.59 -8.60
N ASP A 45 -21.51 -0.32 -9.12
CA ASP A 45 -21.77 -0.21 -10.57
C ASP A 45 -20.97 0.92 -11.22
N THR A 46 -20.67 2.00 -10.47
CA THR A 46 -19.90 3.13 -10.98
C THR A 46 -18.39 2.84 -11.02
N LEU A 47 -17.90 1.98 -10.11
CA LEU A 47 -16.49 1.65 -9.98
C LEU A 47 -16.01 0.63 -11.03
N ASN A 48 -16.92 -0.21 -11.53
CA ASN A 48 -16.62 -1.25 -12.51
C ASN A 48 -15.44 -2.16 -12.09
N CYS A 49 -15.34 -2.50 -10.80
CA CYS A 49 -14.21 -3.26 -10.23
C CYS A 49 -13.91 -4.56 -10.98
N GLU A 50 -14.95 -5.25 -11.47
CA GLU A 50 -14.81 -6.49 -12.22
C GLU A 50 -13.99 -6.34 -13.50
N LEU A 51 -14.10 -5.20 -14.20
CA LEU A 51 -13.36 -4.93 -15.44
C LEU A 51 -11.85 -4.79 -15.22
N ILE A 52 -11.43 -4.47 -13.99
CA ILE A 52 -10.03 -4.30 -13.61
C ILE A 52 -9.51 -5.47 -12.75
N ASN A 53 -10.21 -6.61 -12.76
CA ASN A 53 -9.90 -7.79 -11.96
C ASN A 53 -9.85 -7.49 -10.45
N ALA A 54 -10.82 -6.73 -9.97
CA ALA A 54 -10.99 -6.38 -8.58
C ALA A 54 -12.41 -6.72 -8.10
N GLN A 55 -12.56 -6.86 -6.80
CA GLN A 55 -13.85 -7.04 -6.13
C GLN A 55 -14.29 -5.73 -5.50
N CYS A 56 -15.57 -5.38 -5.64
CA CYS A 56 -16.11 -4.23 -4.92
C CYS A 56 -16.20 -4.54 -3.41
N THR A 57 -15.73 -3.61 -2.58
CA THR A 57 -15.74 -3.69 -1.12
C THR A 57 -16.20 -2.37 -0.52
N PHE A 58 -16.59 -2.37 0.75
CA PHE A 58 -17.01 -1.16 1.46
C PHE A 58 -15.92 -0.74 2.43
N ASP A 59 -15.41 0.48 2.27
CA ASP A 59 -14.50 1.08 3.23
C ASP A 59 -15.32 1.74 4.34
N ILE A 60 -15.28 1.15 5.53
CA ILE A 60 -16.02 1.61 6.70
C ILE A 60 -15.58 3.00 7.19
N LEU A 61 -14.35 3.42 6.89
CA LEU A 61 -13.82 4.71 7.35
C LEU A 61 -14.30 5.84 6.46
N SER A 62 -14.20 5.66 5.14
CA SER A 62 -14.72 6.64 4.17
C SER A 62 -16.23 6.54 3.96
N LYS A 63 -16.86 5.42 4.36
CA LYS A 63 -18.27 5.07 4.11
C LYS A 63 -18.60 5.06 2.62
N MET A 64 -17.68 4.58 1.81
CA MET A 64 -17.81 4.53 0.36
C MET A 64 -17.44 3.16 -0.19
N ALA A 65 -18.05 2.82 -1.32
CA ALA A 65 -17.58 1.70 -2.12
C ALA A 65 -16.16 1.95 -2.63
N THR A 66 -15.35 0.91 -2.69
CA THR A 66 -14.01 0.88 -3.27
C THR A 66 -13.77 -0.46 -3.95
N CYS A 67 -12.63 -0.64 -4.60
CA CYS A 67 -12.24 -1.93 -5.16
C CYS A 67 -11.05 -2.52 -4.39
N THR A 68 -11.09 -3.82 -4.16
CA THR A 68 -9.94 -4.61 -3.70
C THR A 68 -9.45 -5.47 -4.85
N CYS A 69 -8.20 -5.31 -5.26
CA CYS A 69 -7.60 -6.11 -6.33
C CYS A 69 -7.59 -7.60 -5.96
N ARG A 70 -7.91 -8.48 -6.90
CA ARG A 70 -7.86 -9.94 -6.66
C ARG A 70 -6.44 -10.48 -6.56
N ASP A 71 -5.52 -9.86 -7.29
CA ASP A 71 -4.08 -10.13 -7.15
C ASP A 71 -3.58 -9.40 -5.90
N SER A 72 -3.10 -10.17 -4.91
CA SER A 72 -2.58 -9.65 -3.65
C SER A 72 -1.33 -8.78 -3.82
N ASN A 73 -0.64 -8.85 -4.97
CA ASN A 73 0.51 -7.99 -5.28
C ASN A 73 0.10 -6.63 -5.86
N ARG A 74 -1.21 -6.40 -6.04
CA ARG A 74 -1.75 -5.16 -6.60
C ARG A 74 -2.59 -4.41 -5.59
N VAL A 75 -2.52 -3.09 -5.65
CA VAL A 75 -3.27 -2.17 -4.80
C VAL A 75 -4.14 -1.30 -5.69
N TYR A 76 -5.37 -1.06 -5.28
CA TYR A 76 -6.31 -0.22 -6.03
C TYR A 76 -5.98 1.26 -5.82
N VAL A 77 -5.59 1.93 -6.90
CA VAL A 77 -5.20 3.34 -6.92
C VAL A 77 -5.71 3.97 -8.21
N ASN A 78 -6.34 5.15 -8.13
CA ASN A 78 -6.84 5.90 -9.30
C ASN A 78 -7.65 5.04 -10.29
N ASN A 79 -8.62 4.29 -9.78
CA ASN A 79 -9.50 3.41 -10.56
C ASN A 79 -8.79 2.26 -11.30
N LYS A 80 -7.59 1.87 -10.88
CA LYS A 80 -6.83 0.76 -11.47
C LYS A 80 -6.14 -0.08 -10.40
N CYS A 81 -5.93 -1.35 -10.69
CA CYS A 81 -5.06 -2.21 -9.89
C CYS A 81 -3.60 -2.02 -10.31
N MET A 82 -2.84 -1.34 -9.47
CA MET A 82 -1.42 -1.03 -9.70
C MET A 82 -0.53 -1.99 -8.92
N GLU A 83 0.56 -2.44 -9.53
CA GLU A 83 1.53 -3.31 -8.90
C GLU A 83 2.26 -2.60 -7.75
N CYS A 84 2.32 -3.25 -6.59
CA CYS A 84 2.97 -2.74 -5.38
C CYS A 84 4.06 -3.72 -4.91
N GLN A 85 5.08 -3.91 -5.74
CA GLN A 85 6.26 -4.68 -5.36
C GLN A 85 7.40 -3.75 -4.93
N CYS A 86 7.89 -3.95 -3.70
CA CYS A 86 9.02 -3.22 -3.12
C CYS A 86 10.32 -4.04 -3.09
N GLY A 87 10.32 -5.22 -3.71
CA GLY A 87 11.45 -6.14 -3.73
C GLY A 87 11.69 -6.85 -2.39
N GLU A 88 12.80 -7.57 -2.31
CA GLU A 88 13.21 -8.26 -1.09
C GLU A 88 13.43 -7.29 0.07
N HIS A 89 13.31 -7.81 1.29
CA HIS A 89 13.46 -7.04 2.54
C HIS A 89 12.42 -5.91 2.72
N SER A 90 11.37 -5.88 1.91
CA SER A 90 10.17 -5.11 2.20
C SER A 90 9.32 -5.81 3.27
N THR A 91 8.71 -5.01 4.14
CA THR A 91 7.69 -5.44 5.11
C THR A 91 6.28 -5.09 4.65
N SER A 92 6.13 -4.01 3.89
CA SER A 92 4.86 -3.61 3.29
C SER A 92 5.09 -2.69 2.08
N CYS A 93 4.08 -2.61 1.21
CA CYS A 93 4.01 -1.67 0.11
C CYS A 93 2.65 -0.96 0.13
N LYS A 94 2.68 0.37 -0.05
CA LYS A 94 1.46 1.19 -0.16
C LYS A 94 1.70 2.34 -1.15
N PHE A 95 0.64 3.03 -1.52
CA PHE A 95 0.73 4.26 -2.32
C PHE A 95 0.31 5.46 -1.47
N ASP A 96 0.94 6.62 -1.69
CA ASP A 96 0.44 7.88 -1.14
C ASP A 96 -0.73 8.44 -1.96
N GLN A 97 -1.23 9.60 -1.54
CA GLN A 97 -2.33 10.30 -2.20
C GLN A 97 -1.98 10.77 -3.62
N GLN A 98 -0.69 10.83 -4.00
CA GLN A 98 -0.22 11.15 -5.35
C GLN A 98 0.11 9.90 -6.17
N ALA A 99 -0.32 8.71 -5.73
CA ALA A 99 -0.01 7.43 -6.35
C ALA A 99 1.50 7.14 -6.44
N LYS A 100 2.31 7.71 -5.55
CA LYS A 100 3.72 7.35 -5.41
C LYS A 100 3.85 6.14 -4.49
N LYS A 101 4.60 5.15 -4.95
CA LYS A 101 4.88 3.91 -4.20
C LYS A 101 5.74 4.22 -2.97
N ILE A 102 5.27 3.80 -1.81
CA ILE A 102 5.94 3.84 -0.51
C ILE A 102 6.24 2.41 -0.08
N CYS A 103 7.51 2.14 0.22
CA CYS A 103 7.98 0.87 0.72
C CYS A 103 8.36 1.00 2.19
N GLU A 104 7.86 0.11 3.04
CA GLU A 104 8.42 -0.11 4.36
C GLU A 104 9.43 -1.25 4.25
N CYS A 105 10.62 -1.04 4.80
CA CYS A 105 11.75 -1.96 4.69
C CYS A 105 12.15 -2.49 6.06
N LYS A 106 12.70 -3.70 6.09
CA LYS A 106 13.32 -4.29 7.29
C LYS A 106 14.51 -3.43 7.75
N ASN A 107 14.85 -3.56 9.03
CA ASN A 107 16.04 -2.91 9.60
C ASN A 107 17.30 -3.22 8.77
N GLY A 108 18.11 -2.20 8.51
CA GLY A 108 19.29 -2.29 7.64
C GLY A 108 19.02 -2.00 6.14
N TYR A 109 17.76 -1.85 5.74
CA TYR A 109 17.36 -1.52 4.37
C TYR A 109 16.63 -0.19 4.32
N SER A 110 16.65 0.48 3.17
CA SER A 110 15.89 1.71 2.96
C SER A 110 15.33 1.82 1.54
N PRO A 111 14.20 2.52 1.35
CA PRO A 111 13.58 2.67 0.04
C PRO A 111 14.46 3.49 -0.91
N ARG A 112 14.84 2.92 -2.05
CA ARG A 112 15.53 3.60 -3.16
C ARG A 112 14.94 3.14 -4.49
N ASN A 113 14.61 4.09 -5.35
CA ASN A 113 14.01 3.85 -6.68
C ASN A 113 12.80 2.88 -6.64
N GLY A 114 12.00 2.95 -5.56
CA GLY A 114 10.82 2.10 -5.39
C GLY A 114 11.10 0.66 -4.94
N THR A 115 12.30 0.35 -4.44
CA THR A 115 12.65 -0.95 -3.85
C THR A 115 13.43 -0.78 -2.55
N CYS A 116 13.40 -1.79 -1.66
CA CYS A 116 14.24 -1.81 -0.48
C CYS A 116 15.66 -2.23 -0.84
N THR A 117 16.64 -1.38 -0.53
CA THR A 117 18.07 -1.64 -0.80
C THR A 117 18.86 -1.63 0.48
N ASP A 118 19.88 -2.49 0.57
CA ASP A 118 20.78 -2.58 1.72
C ASP A 118 21.54 -1.26 1.92
N ASN A 119 21.52 -0.77 3.16
CA ASN A 119 22.20 0.46 3.53
C ASN A 119 23.73 0.30 3.51
N THR A 120 24.26 -0.90 3.79
CA THR A 120 25.70 -1.18 3.86
C THR A 120 26.40 -1.08 2.51
N ILE A 121 25.72 -1.41 1.40
CA ILE A 121 26.22 -1.22 0.03
C ILE A 121 26.43 0.28 -0.26
N THR A 122 25.59 1.12 0.33
CA THR A 122 25.68 2.56 0.11
C THR A 122 26.71 3.20 1.02
N ASP A 123 26.99 2.57 2.17
CA ASP A 123 28.10 2.94 3.04
C ASP A 123 29.43 2.56 2.42
N THR A 124 29.58 1.33 1.91
CA THR A 124 30.79 0.92 1.16
C THR A 124 31.01 1.75 -0.10
N ARG A 125 29.97 2.16 -0.85
CA ARG A 125 30.15 3.13 -1.95
C ARG A 125 30.60 4.51 -1.47
N LYS A 126 30.12 4.98 -0.33
CA LYS A 126 30.59 6.24 0.27
C LYS A 126 32.04 6.10 0.76
N GLU A 127 32.39 5.02 1.43
CA GLU A 127 33.75 4.70 1.83
C GLU A 127 34.68 4.58 0.63
N LEU A 128 34.25 3.91 -0.44
CA LEU A 128 35.01 3.84 -1.70
C LEU A 128 35.16 5.22 -2.34
N MET A 129 34.11 6.06 -2.35
CA MET A 129 34.21 7.45 -2.83
C MET A 129 35.20 8.27 -1.98
N VAL A 130 35.11 8.19 -0.65
CA VAL A 130 36.04 8.85 0.28
C VAL A 130 37.46 8.34 0.07
N TYR A 131 37.66 7.04 -0.12
CA TYR A 131 38.96 6.44 -0.39
C TYR A 131 39.54 6.87 -1.74
N SER A 132 38.73 7.00 -2.79
CA SER A 132 39.18 7.56 -4.08
C SER A 132 39.58 9.03 -3.96
N ILE A 133 38.78 9.84 -3.27
CA ILE A 133 39.09 11.27 -3.05
C ILE A 133 40.37 11.43 -2.22
N GLN A 134 40.56 10.61 -1.19
CA GLN A 134 41.79 10.60 -0.39
C GLN A 134 43.02 10.19 -1.21
N ARG A 135 42.88 9.22 -2.12
CA ARG A 135 43.99 8.83 -3.02
C ARG A 135 44.36 9.95 -3.98
N GLU A 136 43.38 10.60 -4.60
CA GLU A 136 43.62 11.73 -5.50
C GLU A 136 44.30 12.90 -4.76
N TYR A 137 43.83 13.25 -3.55
CA TYR A 137 44.46 14.28 -2.72
C TYR A 137 45.92 13.95 -2.38
N LYS A 138 46.19 12.70 -1.99
CA LYS A 138 47.56 12.22 -1.69
C LYS A 138 48.46 12.25 -2.92
N GLN A 139 47.92 11.96 -4.11
CA GLN A 139 48.65 12.02 -5.36
C GLN A 139 48.99 13.47 -5.77
N THR A 140 48.08 14.43 -5.54
CA THR A 140 48.35 15.86 -5.74
C THR A 140 49.37 16.44 -4.77
N GLU A 141 49.42 15.99 -3.51
CA GLU A 141 50.44 16.41 -2.53
C GLU A 141 51.84 15.91 -2.93
N VAL A 142 51.93 14.66 -3.38
CA VAL A 142 53.17 14.05 -3.88
C VAL A 142 53.70 14.83 -5.10
N PHE A 143 52.83 15.22 -6.03
CA PHE A 143 53.23 16.05 -7.18
C PHE A 143 53.72 17.46 -6.80
N LYS A 144 53.23 18.05 -5.70
CA LYS A 144 53.74 19.34 -5.19
C LYS A 144 55.14 19.23 -4.58
N ILE A 145 55.49 18.08 -4.00
CA ILE A 145 56.82 17.85 -3.41
C ILE A 145 57.90 17.70 -4.51
N TYR A 146 57.53 17.16 -5.68
CA TYR A 146 58.46 16.98 -6.81
C TYR A 146 58.53 18.16 -7.77
N ALA A 147 57.74 19.21 -7.55
CA ALA A 147 57.78 20.46 -8.32
C ALA A 147 58.56 21.55 -7.58
N LEU A 148 59.81 21.26 -7.19
CA LEU A 148 60.75 22.30 -6.79
C LEU A 148 61.67 22.61 -7.98
N PRO A 149 61.73 23.86 -8.47
CA PRO A 149 62.53 24.21 -9.63
C PRO A 149 64.03 24.13 -9.29
N THR A 150 64.77 23.47 -10.18
CA THR A 150 66.24 23.53 -10.29
C THR A 150 66.73 24.91 -10.68
#